data_AF-A0A2Z5JSY0-F1
#
_entry.id   AF-A0A2Z5JSY0-F1
#
_cell.length_a   1.000
_cell.length_b   1.000
_cell.length_c   1.000
_cell.angle_alpha   90.00
_cell.angle_beta   90.00
_cell.angle_gamma   90.00
#
_symmetry.space_group_name_H-M   'P 1'
#
loop_
_entity.id
_entity.type
_entity.pdbx_description
1 polymer ?
#
loop_
_entity_poly.entity_id
_entity_poly.type
_entity_poly.pdbx_seq_one_letter_code
_entity_poly.pdbx_strand_id
1 'polypeptide(L)' 'MDDATSQQGSEAEAAARRSRFGALPEPVRLEDMVEERAATSPDPDRTAYNQDEWLVRYCL' A
#
# COMPACT_ATOMS: atom_id res chain seq x y z
N MET A 1 30.67 -16.82 17.72
CA MET A 1 31.51 -16.40 16.56
C MET A 1 30.69 -16.40 15.27
N ASP A 2 29.36 -16.43 15.38
CA ASP A 2 28.43 -16.84 14.32
C ASP A 2 27.72 -15.64 13.65
N ASP A 3 27.78 -14.48 14.29
CA ASP A 3 27.24 -13.22 13.76
C ASP A 3 28.10 -12.68 12.61
N ALA A 4 29.43 -12.75 12.75
CA ALA A 4 30.37 -12.25 11.74
C ALA A 4 30.31 -13.06 10.44
N THR A 5 30.12 -14.38 10.54
CA THR A 5 29.93 -15.26 9.38
C THR A 5 28.55 -15.09 8.74
N SER A 6 27.50 -14.83 9.54
CA SER A 6 26.17 -14.49 9.01
C SER A 6 26.16 -13.16 8.25
N GLN A 7 26.83 -12.13 8.78
CA GLN A 7 26.98 -10.83 8.12
C GLN A 7 27.69 -10.96 6.78
N GLN A 8 28.81 -11.69 6.71
CA GLN A 8 29.55 -11.94 5.46
C GLN A 8 28.72 -12.70 4.42
N GLY A 9 27.91 -13.67 4.84
CA GLY A 9 26.94 -14.34 3.97
C GLY A 9 25.92 -13.38 3.36
N SER A 10 25.35 -12.49 4.18
CA SER A 10 24.38 -11.48 3.73
C SER A 10 24.96 -10.49 2.72
N GLU A 11 26.24 -10.13 2.87
CA GLU A 11 26.93 -9.19 1.98
C GLU A 11 27.23 -9.82 0.62
N ALA A 12 27.63 -11.10 0.60
CA ALA A 12 27.85 -11.87 -0.61
C ALA A 12 26.54 -12.05 -1.42
N GLU A 13 25.43 -12.36 -0.75
CA GLU A 13 24.11 -12.41 -1.38
C GLU A 13 23.66 -11.04 -1.90
N ALA A 14 23.91 -9.97 -1.14
CA ALA A 14 23.62 -8.61 -1.59
C ALA A 14 24.44 -8.21 -2.82
N ALA A 15 25.72 -8.61 -2.91
CA ALA A 15 26.56 -8.40 -4.08
C ALA A 15 26.05 -9.18 -5.31
N ALA A 16 25.67 -10.44 -5.13
CA ALA A 16 25.09 -11.26 -6.18
C ALA A 16 23.77 -10.65 -6.71
N ARG A 17 22.91 -10.12 -5.82
CA ARG A 17 21.69 -9.40 -6.21
C ARG A 17 21.99 -8.12 -6.99
N ARG A 18 22.93 -7.28 -6.53
CA ARG A 18 23.32 -6.05 -7.25
C ARG A 18 23.90 -6.35 -8.65
N SER A 19 24.64 -7.45 -8.81
CA SER A 19 25.15 -7.88 -10.12
C SER A 19 24.00 -8.30 -11.07
N ARG A 20 22.97 -8.97 -10.56
CA ARG A 20 21.81 -9.42 -11.35
C ARG A 20 20.83 -8.28 -11.68
N PHE A 21 20.58 -7.40 -10.73
CA PHE A 21 19.48 -6.42 -10.80
C PHE A 21 19.94 -4.96 -10.89
N GLY A 22 21.25 -4.69 -10.78
CA GLY A 22 21.79 -3.33 -10.76
C GLY A 22 21.54 -2.61 -9.44
N ALA A 23 21.58 -1.28 -9.49
CA ALA A 23 21.26 -0.40 -8.37
C ALA A 23 19.76 -0.13 -8.28
N LEU A 24 19.28 0.12 -7.06
CA LEU A 24 17.92 0.60 -6.86
C LEU A 24 17.79 2.01 -7.46
N PRO A 25 16.65 2.35 -8.10
CA PRO A 25 16.34 3.73 -8.45
C PRO A 25 16.35 4.65 -7.22
N GLU A 26 16.43 5.96 -7.46
CA GLU A 26 16.30 6.95 -6.39
C GLU A 26 14.94 6.79 -5.69
N PRO A 27 14.91 6.78 -4.33
CA PRO A 27 13.66 6.74 -3.59
C PRO A 27 12.74 7.90 -3.96
N VAL A 28 11.46 7.60 -4.20
CA VAL A 28 10.44 8.62 -4.43
C VAL A 28 10.06 9.25 -3.10
N ARG A 29 9.93 10.58 -3.07
CA ARG A 29 9.49 11.30 -1.87
C ARG A 29 8.02 10.96 -1.61
N LEU A 30 7.62 10.86 -0.35
CA LEU A 30 6.25 10.48 0.01
C LEU A 30 5.22 11.46 -0.57
N GLU A 31 5.60 12.74 -0.60
CA GLU A 31 4.79 13.82 -1.15
C GLU A 31 4.49 13.65 -2.65
N ASP A 32 5.41 13.05 -3.40
CA ASP A 32 5.25 12.80 -4.84
C ASP A 32 4.41 11.54 -5.11
N MET A 33 4.14 10.73 -4.07
CA MET A 33 3.32 9.52 -4.15
C MET A 33 1.83 9.78 -3.92
N VAL A 34 1.45 11.02 -3.59
CA VAL A 34 0.07 11.40 -3.28
C VAL A 34 -0.42 12.46 -4.25
N GLU A 35 -1.69 12.37 -4.64
CA GLU A 35 -2.37 13.39 -5.44
C GLU A 35 -3.55 13.94 -4.64
N GLU A 36 -3.61 15.26 -4.51
CA GLU A 36 -4.76 15.92 -3.91
C GLU A 36 -5.90 16.02 -4.92
N ARG A 37 -7.07 15.50 -4.54
CA ARG A 37 -8.29 15.59 -5.34
C ARG A 37 -9.42 16.18 -4.52
N ALA A 38 -10.07 17.19 -5.06
CA ALA A 38 -11.24 17.80 -4.44
C ALA A 38 -12.34 16.76 -4.19
N ALA A 39 -12.93 16.80 -2.99
CA ALA A 39 -14.06 15.95 -2.66
C ALA A 39 -15.27 16.31 -3.55
N THR A 40 -15.95 15.28 -4.08
CA THR A 40 -17.23 15.46 -4.76
C THR A 40 -18.34 15.62 -3.73
N SER A 41 -19.43 16.32 -4.10
CA SER A 41 -20.62 16.37 -3.26
C SER A 41 -21.11 14.93 -2.99
N PRO A 42 -21.37 14.55 -1.72
CA PRO A 42 -21.94 13.25 -1.41
C PRO A 42 -23.30 13.10 -2.08
N ASP A 43 -23.58 11.91 -2.59
CA ASP A 43 -24.90 11.58 -3.11
C ASP A 43 -25.93 11.63 -1.96
N PRO A 44 -26.97 12.48 -2.03
CA PRO A 44 -27.97 12.61 -0.98
C PRO A 44 -28.77 11.32 -0.76
N ASP A 45 -29.03 10.56 -1.82
CA ASP A 45 -29.85 9.34 -1.75
C ASP A 45 -29.13 8.21 -1.00
N ARG A 46 -27.78 8.23 -0.98
CA ARG A 46 -26.97 7.27 -0.19
C ARG A 46 -27.19 7.39 1.32
N THR A 47 -27.68 8.53 1.79
CA THR A 47 -27.89 8.79 3.21
C THR A 47 -29.37 8.96 3.56
N ALA A 48 -30.25 8.92 2.56
CA ALA A 48 -31.68 8.99 2.77
C ALA A 48 -32.15 7.69 3.44
N TYR A 49 -32.87 7.82 4.55
CA TYR A 49 -33.48 6.65 5.20
C TYR A 49 -34.60 6.09 4.33
N ASN A 50 -34.50 4.81 3.98
CA ASN A 50 -35.55 4.06 3.31
C ASN A 50 -35.97 2.85 4.17
N GLN A 51 -37.22 2.86 4.63
CA GLN A 51 -37.76 1.80 5.47
C GLN A 51 -37.87 0.46 4.72
N ASP A 52 -38.20 0.50 3.42
CA ASP A 52 -38.35 -0.70 2.59
C ASP A 52 -37.00 -1.39 2.38
N GLU A 53 -35.92 -0.63 2.21
CA GLU A 53 -34.56 -1.18 2.09
C GLU A 53 -34.14 -1.94 3.36
N TRP A 54 -34.43 -1.36 4.53
CA TRP A 54 -34.12 -2.00 5.82
C TRP A 54 -34.89 -3.32 6.00
N LEU A 55 -36.19 -3.33 5.63
CA LEU A 55 -37.01 -4.54 5.70
C LEU A 55 -36.51 -5.64 4.75
N VAL A 56 -36.13 -5.30 3.52
CA VAL A 56 -35.56 -6.27 2.56
C VAL A 56 -34.22 -6.81 3.05
N ARG A 57 -33.37 -5.97 3.64
CA ARG A 57 -32.02 -6.38 4.06
C ARG A 57 -31.99 -7.22 5.33
N TYR A 58 -32.92 -7.00 6.26
CA TYR A 58 -32.84 -7.56 7.62
C TYR A 58 -34.04 -8.40 8.07
N CYS A 59 -35.17 -8.38 7.35
CA CYS A 59 -36.41 -9.04 7.79
C CYS A 59 -36.93 -10.11 6.82
N LEU A 60 -36.20 -10.42 5.73
CA LEU A 60 -36.56 -11.40 4.71
C LEU A 60 -35.59 -12.59 4.70
#